data_AF-A0A7V2HGU5-F1
#
_entry.id   AF-A0A7V2HGU5-F1
#
_cell.length_a   1.000
_cell.length_b   1.000
_cell.length_c   1.000
_cell.angle_alpha   90.00
_cell.angle_beta   90.00
_cell.angle_gamma   90.00
#
_symmetry.space_group_name_H-M   'P 1'
#
loop_
_entity.id
_entity.type
_entity.pdbx_description
1 polymer ?
#
loop_
_entity_poly.entity_id
_entity_poly.type
_entity_poly.pdbx_seq_one_letter_code
_entity_poly.pdbx_strand_id
1 'polypeptide(L)'
;WAEIVRWQVPRSVYEGLINTAGLHEQIRALMRRGRPTSRLVVVLTRVRPLKPVLVRGPELGWEHLAASCAIPVLHGPVRLPEGIHVDGGVLSPLPLWAARELGASRIVAVDCVPRLPVLSPALGWLRRRRGGGSASGIPTLTIAPGKPLGGMRQALQWKLENVRRWLDQGAEDGARAWAAQNWQ
;
A
#
# COMPACT_ATOMS: atom_id res chain seq x y z
N TRP A 1 17.34 -11.58 3.40
CA TRP A 1 15.87 -11.82 3.48
C TRP A 1 15.45 -12.53 4.77
N ALA A 2 16.09 -13.62 5.20
CA ALA A 2 15.87 -14.20 6.53
C ALA A 2 16.10 -13.19 7.68
N GLU A 3 16.89 -12.15 7.45
CA GLU A 3 17.11 -11.07 8.42
C GLU A 3 15.98 -10.03 8.48
N ILE A 4 15.12 -9.94 7.45
CA ILE A 4 14.14 -8.85 7.27
C ILE A 4 12.78 -9.21 7.87
N VAL A 5 12.35 -10.47 7.73
CA VAL A 5 11.09 -10.96 8.32
C VAL A 5 11.43 -11.87 9.48
N ARG A 6 11.43 -11.29 10.68
CA ARG A 6 11.62 -12.04 11.93
C ARG A 6 10.29 -12.12 12.66
N TRP A 7 9.79 -13.34 12.86
CA TRP A 7 8.58 -13.56 13.66
C TRP A 7 8.88 -13.27 15.13
N GLN A 8 7.91 -12.68 15.82
CA GLN A 8 7.98 -12.38 17.23
C GLN A 8 6.62 -12.62 17.90
N VAL A 9 6.63 -12.83 19.22
CA VAL A 9 5.42 -12.83 20.03
C VAL A 9 5.20 -11.41 20.53
N PRO A 10 4.13 -10.71 20.12
CA PRO A 10 3.89 -9.32 20.52
C PRO A 10 3.57 -9.26 22.01
N ARG A 11 4.23 -8.34 22.71
CA ARG A 11 4.04 -8.12 24.15
C ARG A 11 3.04 -7.02 24.47
N SER A 12 2.63 -6.26 23.46
CA SER A 12 1.66 -5.17 23.59
C SER A 12 0.88 -4.96 22.29
N VAL A 13 -0.19 -4.16 22.37
CA VAL A 13 -0.99 -3.73 21.20
C VAL A 13 -0.22 -2.82 20.23
N TYR A 14 0.98 -2.38 20.60
CA TYR A 14 1.87 -1.56 19.77
C TYR A 14 2.89 -2.41 19.00
N GLU A 15 2.88 -3.72 19.19
CA GLU A 15 3.74 -4.67 18.49
C GLU A 15 2.92 -5.54 17.53
N GLY A 16 3.56 -5.99 16.45
CA GLY A 16 3.01 -6.96 15.51
C GLY A 16 3.66 -8.33 15.64
N LEU A 17 3.13 -9.30 14.90
CA LEU A 17 3.70 -10.65 14.78
C LEU A 17 5.07 -10.67 14.06
N ILE A 18 5.39 -9.62 13.30
CA ILE A 18 6.65 -9.47 12.57
C ILE A 18 7.41 -8.28 13.15
N ASN A 19 8.68 -8.52 13.47
CA ASN A 19 9.60 -7.46 13.86
C ASN A 19 9.90 -6.55 12.65
N THR A 20 9.59 -5.27 12.76
CA THR A 20 9.72 -4.30 11.67
C THR A 20 11.04 -3.51 11.67
N ALA A 21 11.98 -3.80 12.57
CA ALA A 21 13.24 -3.06 12.64
C ALA A 21 14.02 -3.11 11.32
N GLY A 22 14.16 -4.30 10.73
CA GLY A 22 14.84 -4.47 9.44
C GLY A 22 14.11 -3.81 8.26
N LEU A 23 12.78 -3.71 8.32
CA LEU A 23 12.00 -2.95 7.33
C LEU A 23 12.26 -1.44 7.49
N HIS A 24 12.22 -0.92 8.72
CA HIS A 24 12.49 0.50 8.99
C HIS A 24 13.90 0.90 8.57
N GLU A 25 14.90 0.06 8.83
CA GLU A 25 16.27 0.29 8.37
C GLU A 25 16.39 0.36 6.85
N GLN A 26 15.72 -0.55 6.13
CA GLN A 26 15.68 -0.53 4.67
C GLN A 26 14.99 0.73 4.13
N ILE A 27 13.86 1.13 4.70
CA ILE A 27 13.17 2.36 4.32
C ILE A 27 14.11 3.56 4.51
N ARG A 28 14.76 3.67 5.67
CA ARG A 28 15.74 4.74 5.94
C ARG A 28 16.91 4.69 4.96
N ALA A 29 17.42 3.51 4.65
CA ALA A 29 18.50 3.33 3.69
C ALA A 29 18.10 3.77 2.27
N LEU A 30 16.89 3.41 1.82
CA LEU A 30 16.35 3.84 0.53
C LEU A 30 16.19 5.36 0.46
N MET A 31 15.64 5.98 1.51
CA MET A 31 15.50 7.45 1.54
C MET A 31 16.85 8.18 1.55
N ARG A 32 17.88 7.62 2.18
CA ARG A 32 19.24 8.17 2.13
C ARG A 32 19.87 8.10 0.74
N ARG A 33 19.50 7.12 -0.08
CA ARG A 33 19.98 7.02 -1.47
C ARG A 33 19.42 8.11 -2.37
N GLY A 34 18.29 8.70 -2.01
CA GLY A 34 17.67 9.80 -2.73
C GLY A 34 16.15 9.71 -2.72
N ARG A 35 15.51 10.81 -3.11
CA ARG A 35 14.06 10.85 -3.35
C ARG A 35 13.79 10.51 -4.83
N PRO A 36 12.62 9.92 -5.15
CA PRO A 36 12.19 9.79 -6.53
C PRO A 36 12.17 11.14 -7.24
N THR A 37 12.47 11.14 -8.55
CA THR A 37 12.35 12.34 -9.39
C THR A 37 10.89 12.77 -9.58
N SER A 38 9.96 11.81 -9.51
CA SER A 38 8.53 12.07 -9.50
C SER A 38 8.04 12.52 -8.11
N ARG A 39 6.93 13.26 -8.08
CA ARG A 39 6.27 13.64 -6.83
C ARG A 39 5.72 12.40 -6.13
N LEU A 40 6.36 11.97 -5.05
CA LEU A 40 5.88 10.87 -4.21
C LEU A 40 4.84 11.36 -3.19
N VAL A 41 3.75 10.59 -3.08
CA VAL A 41 2.67 10.79 -2.11
C VAL A 41 2.33 9.44 -1.50
N VAL A 42 2.02 9.42 -0.21
CA VAL A 42 1.78 8.21 0.58
C VAL A 42 0.46 8.33 1.32
N VAL A 43 -0.31 7.25 1.39
CA VAL A 43 -1.61 7.20 2.07
C VAL A 43 -1.50 6.34 3.31
N LEU A 44 -1.96 6.87 4.44
CA LEU A 44 -2.01 6.20 5.74
C LEU A 44 -3.46 6.09 6.22
N THR A 45 -3.68 5.24 7.22
CA THR A 45 -4.92 5.23 7.99
C THR A 45 -4.63 5.70 9.41
N ARG A 46 -5.18 6.84 9.83
CA ARG A 46 -5.13 7.29 11.23
C ARG A 46 -6.16 6.53 12.04
N VAL A 47 -5.75 5.80 13.07
CA VAL A 47 -6.62 4.87 13.84
C VAL A 47 -7.74 5.59 14.59
N ARG A 48 -7.50 6.79 15.12
CA ARG A 48 -8.51 7.62 15.79
C ARG A 48 -8.43 9.05 15.24
N PRO A 49 -9.44 9.54 14.48
CA PRO A 49 -10.84 9.07 14.38
C PRO A 49 -11.16 8.09 13.21
N LEU A 50 -10.21 7.27 12.78
CA LEU A 50 -10.35 6.33 11.66
C LEU A 50 -10.59 7.03 10.31
N LYS A 51 -9.56 7.71 9.80
CA LYS A 51 -9.63 8.46 8.53
C LYS A 51 -8.38 8.21 7.67
N PRO A 52 -8.50 8.27 6.33
CA PRO A 52 -7.32 8.30 5.48
C PRO A 52 -6.52 9.59 5.72
N VAL A 53 -5.21 9.53 5.57
CA VAL A 53 -4.29 10.66 5.64
C VAL A 53 -3.39 10.63 4.42
N LEU A 54 -3.30 11.75 3.71
CA LEU A 54 -2.42 11.92 2.55
C LEU A 54 -1.17 12.66 3.00
N VAL A 55 0.01 12.08 2.79
CA VAL A 55 1.30 12.69 3.13
C VAL A 55 2.10 12.92 1.86
N ARG A 56 2.60 14.14 1.67
CA ARG A 56 3.29 14.57 0.43
C ARG A 56 4.43 15.53 0.71
N GLY A 57 5.36 15.65 -0.24
CA GLY A 57 6.33 16.73 -0.26
C GLY A 57 7.41 16.65 0.84
N PRO A 58 7.87 17.78 1.40
CA PRO A 58 8.93 17.81 2.40
C PRO A 58 8.62 17.01 3.67
N GLU A 59 7.35 17.00 4.08
CA GLU A 59 6.86 16.32 5.29
C GLU A 59 6.98 14.79 5.23
N LEU A 60 7.13 14.22 4.03
CA LEU A 60 7.27 12.78 3.84
C LEU A 60 8.63 12.29 4.37
N GLY A 61 8.61 11.83 5.63
CA GLY A 61 9.67 11.12 6.33
C GLY A 61 9.59 9.58 6.24
N TRP A 62 10.58 8.89 6.82
CA TRP A 62 10.64 7.42 6.81
C TRP A 62 9.54 6.78 7.67
N GLU A 63 9.11 7.48 8.72
CA GLU A 63 8.02 7.07 9.61
C GLU A 63 6.70 6.97 8.85
N HIS A 64 6.47 7.83 7.87
CA HIS A 64 5.27 7.78 7.04
C HIS A 64 5.29 6.57 6.10
N LEU A 65 6.44 6.26 5.50
CA LEU A 65 6.59 5.03 4.72
C LEU A 65 6.40 3.78 5.60
N ALA A 66 6.97 3.78 6.80
CA ALA A 66 6.79 2.70 7.77
C ALA A 66 5.31 2.55 8.17
N ALA A 67 4.62 3.65 8.47
CA ALA A 67 3.20 3.67 8.80
C ALA A 67 2.35 3.15 7.63
N SER A 68 2.69 3.52 6.39
CA SER A 68 1.99 3.09 5.18
C SER A 68 2.09 1.59 4.95
N CYS A 69 3.12 0.95 5.47
CA CYS A 69 3.33 -0.49 5.40
C CYS A 69 2.92 -1.19 6.70
N ALA A 70 2.39 -0.50 7.72
CA ALA A 70 2.08 -1.08 9.02
C ALA A 70 0.75 -1.84 8.99
N ILE A 71 0.77 -3.02 8.37
CA ILE A 71 -0.39 -3.91 8.23
C ILE A 71 -0.85 -4.36 9.62
N PRO A 72 -2.10 -4.08 10.05
CA PRO A 72 -2.59 -4.47 11.36
C PRO A 72 -2.37 -5.97 11.65
N VAL A 73 -2.12 -6.31 12.91
CA VAL A 73 -1.74 -7.66 13.40
C VAL A 73 -0.32 -8.08 13.00
N LEU A 74 0.07 -7.90 11.74
CA LEU A 74 1.41 -8.27 11.28
C LEU A 74 2.48 -7.30 11.77
N HIS A 75 2.22 -6.01 11.65
CA HIS A 75 3.12 -4.93 12.02
C HIS A 75 2.52 -4.10 13.14
N GLY A 76 3.37 -3.63 14.05
CA GLY A 76 2.96 -2.67 15.07
C GLY A 76 2.51 -1.35 14.42
N PRO A 77 1.50 -0.67 14.96
CA PRO A 77 1.12 0.65 14.48
C PRO A 77 2.22 1.68 14.73
N VAL A 78 2.32 2.68 13.86
CA VAL A 78 3.35 3.73 13.95
C VAL A 78 2.74 4.98 14.60
N ARG A 79 3.45 5.55 15.58
CA ARG A 79 3.08 6.82 16.21
C ARG A 79 3.77 7.97 15.47
N LEU A 80 2.95 8.87 14.94
CA LEU A 80 3.33 10.14 14.34
C LEU A 80 2.85 11.29 15.25
N PRO A 81 3.34 12.54 15.10
CA PRO A 81 2.93 13.67 15.94
C PRO A 81 1.41 13.84 16.05
N GLU A 82 0.72 13.60 14.95
CA GLU A 82 -0.72 13.72 14.83
C GLU A 82 -1.48 12.48 15.32
N GLY A 83 -0.82 11.36 15.64
CA GLY A 83 -1.47 10.22 16.30
C GLY A 83 -0.96 8.85 15.85
N ILE A 84 -1.79 7.83 16.06
CA ILE A 84 -1.46 6.44 15.72
C ILE A 84 -1.94 6.12 14.29
N HIS A 85 -1.05 5.57 13.49
CA HIS A 85 -1.26 5.28 12.08
C HIS A 85 -0.94 3.82 11.74
N VAL A 86 -1.67 3.31 10.75
CA VAL A 86 -1.51 1.97 10.17
C VAL A 86 -1.58 2.07 8.65
N ASP A 87 -1.37 0.94 7.98
CA ASP A 87 -1.40 0.80 6.54
C ASP A 87 -2.60 1.51 5.87
N GLY A 88 -2.34 2.20 4.77
CA GLY A 88 -3.35 2.93 4.01
C GLY A 88 -4.43 2.02 3.44
N GLY A 89 -4.09 0.78 3.10
CA GLY A 89 -4.97 -0.23 2.53
C GLY A 89 -6.12 -0.68 3.43
N VAL A 90 -6.03 -0.39 4.74
CA VAL A 90 -7.14 -0.59 5.69
C VAL A 90 -8.38 0.18 5.25
N LEU A 91 -8.23 1.44 4.83
CA LEU A 91 -9.32 2.25 4.31
C LEU A 91 -9.26 2.40 2.78
N SER A 92 -8.07 2.54 2.21
CA SER A 92 -7.88 2.91 0.81
C SER A 92 -6.84 2.00 0.12
N PRO A 93 -7.22 0.76 -0.27
CA PRO A 93 -6.32 -0.20 -0.93
C PRO A 93 -5.83 0.29 -2.29
N LEU A 94 -6.66 1.07 -3.00
CA LEU A 94 -6.34 1.70 -4.27
C LEU A 94 -6.79 3.17 -4.17
N PRO A 95 -5.92 4.08 -3.72
CA PRO A 95 -6.30 5.44 -3.34
C PRO A 95 -6.51 6.37 -4.56
N LEU A 96 -7.48 6.05 -5.41
CA LEU A 96 -7.82 6.85 -6.60
C LEU A 96 -8.22 8.29 -6.26
N TRP A 97 -8.88 8.49 -5.12
CA TRP A 97 -9.20 9.81 -4.60
C TRP A 97 -7.97 10.69 -4.36
N ALA A 98 -6.84 10.11 -3.98
CA ALA A 98 -5.61 10.85 -3.73
C ALA A 98 -5.05 11.38 -5.04
N ALA A 99 -5.07 10.57 -6.10
CA ALA A 99 -4.68 11.02 -7.43
C ALA A 99 -5.58 12.17 -7.92
N ARG A 100 -6.90 12.07 -7.69
CA ARG A 100 -7.85 13.16 -7.98
C ARG A 100 -7.55 14.43 -7.18
N GLU A 101 -7.28 14.32 -5.88
CA GLU A 101 -6.93 15.47 -5.02
C GLU A 101 -5.62 16.15 -5.46
N LEU A 102 -4.70 15.38 -6.03
CA LEU A 102 -3.46 15.88 -6.63
C LEU A 102 -3.66 16.51 -8.02
N GLY A 103 -4.89 16.55 -8.53
CA GLY A 103 -5.21 17.15 -9.83
C GLY A 103 -4.89 16.27 -11.03
N ALA A 104 -4.90 14.95 -10.88
CA ALA A 104 -4.67 14.03 -12.00
C ALA A 104 -5.75 14.21 -13.08
N SER A 105 -5.32 14.37 -14.34
CA SER A 105 -6.20 14.37 -15.52
C SER A 105 -6.35 12.98 -16.15
N ARG A 106 -5.41 12.07 -15.88
CA ARG A 106 -5.44 10.65 -16.22
C ARG A 106 -4.80 9.85 -15.07
N ILE A 107 -5.26 8.64 -14.83
CA ILE A 107 -4.74 7.77 -13.75
C ILE A 107 -4.31 6.43 -14.34
N VAL A 108 -3.09 5.99 -14.03
CA VAL A 108 -2.67 4.59 -14.18
C VAL A 108 -2.72 3.97 -12.78
N ALA A 109 -3.69 3.10 -12.54
CA ALA A 109 -3.92 2.45 -11.26
C ALA A 109 -3.41 1.01 -11.29
N VAL A 110 -2.49 0.65 -10.41
CA VAL A 110 -1.97 -0.72 -10.29
C VAL A 110 -2.62 -1.39 -9.08
N ASP A 111 -3.57 -2.29 -9.31
CA ASP A 111 -4.29 -3.01 -8.28
C ASP A 111 -3.77 -4.44 -8.13
N CYS A 112 -2.77 -4.63 -7.27
CA CYS A 112 -2.16 -5.94 -7.03
C CYS A 112 -3.05 -6.90 -6.23
N VAL A 113 -4.08 -6.41 -5.54
CA VAL A 113 -4.90 -7.23 -4.62
C VAL A 113 -6.38 -6.85 -4.77
N PRO A 114 -6.97 -7.06 -5.95
CA PRO A 114 -8.33 -6.62 -6.26
C PRO A 114 -9.39 -7.32 -5.40
N ARG A 115 -9.03 -8.47 -4.82
CA ARG A 115 -9.83 -9.26 -3.89
C ARG A 115 -9.14 -9.32 -2.54
N LEU A 116 -9.06 -8.19 -1.84
CA LEU A 116 -8.66 -8.22 -0.44
C LEU A 116 -9.76 -8.95 0.36
N PRO A 117 -9.46 -10.03 1.09
CA PRO A 117 -10.43 -10.63 2.00
C PRO A 117 -10.84 -9.56 3.01
N VAL A 118 -12.13 -9.26 3.05
CA VAL A 118 -12.67 -8.28 3.98
C VAL A 118 -12.56 -8.90 5.38
N LEU A 119 -11.64 -8.39 6.20
CA LEU A 119 -11.43 -8.86 7.57
C LEU A 119 -12.72 -8.80 8.41
N SER A 120 -13.60 -7.82 8.14
CA SER A 120 -14.94 -7.75 8.72
C SER A 120 -15.93 -6.97 7.83
N PRO A 121 -17.22 -7.36 7.77
CA PRO A 121 -18.24 -6.64 6.99
C PRO A 121 -18.33 -5.14 7.34
N ALA A 122 -18.13 -4.80 8.62
CA ALA A 122 -18.07 -3.42 9.10
C ALA A 122 -16.91 -2.63 8.50
N LEU A 123 -15.71 -3.22 8.43
CA LEU A 123 -14.57 -2.59 7.75
C LEU A 123 -14.83 -2.46 6.24
N GLY A 124 -15.46 -3.45 5.61
CA GLY A 124 -15.87 -3.37 4.21
C GLY A 124 -16.83 -2.21 3.94
N TRP A 125 -17.85 -2.03 4.79
CA TRP A 125 -18.75 -0.88 4.73
C TRP A 125 -17.99 0.45 4.94
N LEU A 126 -17.10 0.49 5.93
CA LEU A 126 -16.34 1.70 6.25
C LEU A 126 -15.39 2.07 5.11
N ARG A 127 -14.75 1.10 4.46
CA ARG A 127 -13.93 1.31 3.25
C ARG A 127 -14.76 1.93 2.13
N ARG A 128 -15.97 1.45 1.88
CA ARG A 128 -16.85 2.07 0.87
C ARG A 128 -17.24 3.51 1.23
N ARG A 129 -17.40 3.81 2.52
CA ARG A 129 -17.84 5.14 3.00
C ARG A 129 -16.72 6.15 3.20
N ARG A 130 -15.53 5.69 3.61
CA ARG A 130 -14.38 6.52 4.04
C ARG A 130 -13.11 6.27 3.23
N GLY A 131 -13.04 5.22 2.43
CA GLY A 131 -11.85 4.82 1.65
C GLY A 131 -11.47 5.76 0.52
N GLY A 132 -12.13 6.92 0.47
CA GLY A 132 -11.96 7.97 -0.52
C GLY A 132 -12.49 7.51 -1.87
N GLY A 133 -13.33 8.35 -2.47
CA GLY A 133 -14.20 7.99 -3.59
C GLY A 133 -13.51 7.45 -4.85
N SER A 134 -14.39 7.05 -5.77
CA SER A 134 -14.08 6.69 -7.15
C SER A 134 -13.25 7.76 -7.86
N ALA A 135 -12.44 7.37 -8.84
CA ALA A 135 -11.87 8.27 -9.86
C ALA A 135 -12.96 8.85 -10.80
N SER A 136 -14.19 9.07 -10.32
CA SER A 136 -15.33 9.40 -11.16
C SER A 136 -15.02 10.62 -12.03
N GLY A 137 -15.09 10.44 -13.35
CA GLY A 137 -14.82 11.50 -14.32
C GLY A 137 -13.35 11.65 -14.74
N ILE A 138 -12.41 10.91 -14.15
CA ILE A 138 -11.00 10.89 -14.59
C ILE A 138 -10.73 9.59 -15.36
N PRO A 139 -10.28 9.66 -16.62
CA PRO A 139 -9.84 8.49 -17.38
C PRO A 139 -8.82 7.68 -16.58
N THR A 140 -9.18 6.43 -16.28
CA THR A 140 -8.40 5.56 -15.41
C THR A 140 -8.09 4.26 -16.16
N LEU A 141 -6.80 3.98 -16.36
CA LEU A 141 -6.31 2.69 -16.81
C LEU A 141 -5.96 1.87 -15.57
N THR A 142 -6.74 0.81 -15.32
CA THR A 142 -6.46 -0.11 -14.21
C THR A 142 -5.69 -1.32 -14.71
N ILE A 143 -4.50 -1.54 -14.16
CA ILE A 143 -3.68 -2.73 -14.32
C ILE A 143 -3.97 -3.64 -13.11
N ALA A 144 -4.51 -4.82 -13.37
CA ALA A 144 -4.81 -5.80 -12.33
C ALA A 144 -4.31 -7.20 -12.76
N PRO A 145 -3.96 -8.07 -11.80
CA PRO A 145 -3.49 -9.42 -12.07
C PRO A 145 -4.43 -10.21 -12.98
N GLY A 146 -3.94 -10.61 -14.16
CA GLY A 146 -4.71 -11.51 -15.05
C GLY A 146 -4.91 -12.91 -14.46
N LYS A 147 -3.99 -13.33 -13.59
CA LYS A 147 -4.03 -14.57 -12.80
C LYS A 147 -3.81 -14.26 -11.32
N PRO A 148 -4.31 -15.08 -10.38
CA PRO A 148 -4.04 -14.86 -8.95
C PRO A 148 -2.55 -14.85 -8.64
N LEU A 149 -2.08 -13.88 -7.84
CA LEU A 149 -0.68 -13.79 -7.40
C LEU A 149 -0.30 -14.85 -6.33
N GLY A 150 -1.19 -15.80 -6.04
CA GLY A 150 -1.03 -16.80 -5.00
C GLY A 150 -1.73 -16.44 -3.69
N GLY A 151 -1.62 -17.32 -2.70
CA GLY A 151 -2.23 -17.14 -1.38
C GLY A 151 -1.34 -16.39 -0.38
N MET A 152 -1.88 -16.12 0.81
CA MET A 152 -1.18 -15.35 1.86
C MET A 152 0.20 -15.93 2.24
N ARG A 153 0.36 -17.25 2.23
CA ARG A 153 1.66 -17.89 2.51
C ARG A 153 2.73 -17.46 1.51
N GLN A 154 2.39 -17.34 0.23
CA GLN A 154 3.33 -16.90 -0.80
C GLN A 154 3.62 -15.40 -0.66
N ALA A 155 2.62 -14.60 -0.30
CA ALA A 155 2.80 -13.16 -0.04
C ALA A 155 3.75 -12.88 1.15
N LEU A 156 3.73 -13.72 2.19
CA LEU A 156 4.57 -13.56 3.38
C LEU A 156 5.95 -14.21 3.26
N GLN A 157 6.20 -15.01 2.23
CA GLN A 157 7.46 -15.73 2.04
C GLN A 157 8.21 -15.23 0.82
N TRP A 158 9.41 -14.68 1.04
CA TRP A 158 10.28 -14.33 -0.06
C TRP A 158 10.81 -15.60 -0.74
N LYS A 159 10.50 -15.74 -2.03
CA LYS A 159 11.10 -16.74 -2.94
C LYS A 159 11.37 -16.05 -4.27
N LEU A 160 12.60 -16.15 -4.78
CA LEU A 160 12.99 -15.52 -6.04
C LEU A 160 12.07 -15.94 -7.20
N GLU A 161 11.69 -17.21 -7.25
CA GLU A 161 10.75 -17.74 -8.26
C GLU A 161 9.38 -17.05 -8.22
N ASN A 162 8.82 -16.84 -7.02
CA ASN A 162 7.55 -16.13 -6.87
C ASN A 162 7.68 -14.69 -7.34
N VAL A 163 8.77 -14.01 -6.95
CA VAL A 163 9.03 -12.61 -7.32
C VAL A 163 9.17 -12.48 -8.83
N ARG A 164 9.96 -13.33 -9.48
CA ARG A 164 10.13 -13.33 -10.94
C ARG A 164 8.78 -13.54 -11.64
N ARG A 165 8.04 -14.57 -11.24
CA ARG A 165 6.69 -14.84 -11.78
C ARG A 165 5.75 -13.63 -11.64
N TRP A 166 5.76 -12.95 -10.49
CA TRP A 166 4.93 -11.76 -10.28
C TRP A 166 5.35 -10.58 -11.14
N LEU A 167 6.66 -10.40 -11.36
CA LEU A 167 7.19 -9.34 -12.24
C LEU A 167 6.85 -9.62 -13.71
N ASP A 168 7.06 -10.85 -14.18
CA ASP A 168 6.76 -11.27 -15.55
C ASP A 168 5.26 -11.10 -15.83
N GLN A 169 4.42 -11.60 -14.92
CA GLN A 169 2.98 -11.41 -15.02
C GLN A 169 2.59 -9.92 -14.97
N GLY A 170 3.19 -9.12 -14.09
CA GLY A 170 2.91 -7.69 -14.01
C GLY A 170 3.27 -6.94 -15.30
N ALA A 171 4.35 -7.33 -15.97
CA ALA A 171 4.74 -6.78 -17.26
C ALA A 171 3.72 -7.16 -18.36
N GLU A 172 3.29 -8.42 -18.40
CA GLU A 172 2.24 -8.88 -19.31
C GLU A 172 0.91 -8.16 -19.05
N ASP A 173 0.51 -8.03 -17.79
CA ASP A 173 -0.74 -7.38 -17.37
C ASP A 173 -0.72 -5.89 -17.75
N GLY A 174 0.41 -5.21 -17.54
CA GLY A 174 0.61 -3.83 -17.96
C GLY A 174 0.56 -3.66 -19.48
N ALA A 175 1.22 -4.53 -20.23
CA ALA A 175 1.21 -4.48 -21.70
C ALA A 175 -0.20 -4.70 -22.28
N ARG A 176 -0.96 -5.66 -21.74
CA ARG A 176 -2.35 -5.89 -22.16
C ARG A 176 -3.27 -4.72 -21.83
N ALA A 177 -3.13 -4.16 -20.62
CA ALA A 177 -3.92 -3.01 -20.21
C ALA A 177 -3.62 -1.79 -21.12
N TRP A 178 -2.34 -1.55 -21.41
CA TRP A 178 -1.91 -0.47 -22.30
C TRP A 178 -2.45 -0.64 -23.72
N ALA A 179 -2.38 -1.85 -24.30
CA ALA A 179 -2.91 -2.11 -25.64
C ALA A 179 -4.43 -1.94 -25.74
N ALA A 180 -5.15 -2.14 -24.63
CA ALA A 180 -6.60 -1.99 -24.58
C ALA A 180 -7.07 -0.54 -24.29
N GLN A 181 -6.15 0.39 -24.00
CA GLN A 181 -6.53 1.76 -23.68
C GLN A 181 -6.90 2.54 -24.95
N ASN A 182 -7.96 3.35 -24.87
CA ASN A 182 -8.37 4.27 -25.93
C ASN A 182 -8.20 5.73 -25.49
N TRP A 183 -7.01 6.04 -24.99
CA TRP A 183 -6.65 7.38 -24.55
C TRP A 183 -6.28 8.26 -25.75
N GLN A 184 -7.27 8.64 -26.56
CA GLN A 184 -7.16 9.80 -27.45
C GLN A 184 -7.12 11.07 -26.59
#